data_AF-A0A6P0U594-F1
#
_entry.id   AF-A0A6P0U594-F1
#
_cell.length_a   1.000
_cell.length_b   1.000
_cell.length_c   1.000
_cell.angle_alpha   90.00
_cell.angle_beta   90.00
_cell.angle_gamma   90.00
#
_symmetry.space_group_name_H-M   'P 1'
#
loop_
_entity.id
_entity.type
_entity.pdbx_description
1 polymer ?
#
loop_
_entity_poly.entity_id
_entity_poly.type
_entity_poly.pdbx_seq_one_letter_code
_entity_poly.pdbx_strand_id
1 'polypeptide(L)' 'MKITYGYSRDRRPDLKQFLLDLICTGDGDVPLYMRMGDGNESDQKQFPLVIKEFKNQFNCDSLMVVDSALYTQ' A
#
# COMPACT_ATOMS: atom_id res chain seq x y z
N MET A 1 -6.56 -13.44 5.35
CA MET A 1 -5.68 -13.27 4.17
C MET A 1 -4.86 -14.55 3.96
N LYS A 2 -4.64 -14.99 2.72
CA LYS A 2 -3.82 -16.17 2.39
C LYS A 2 -2.69 -15.73 1.45
N ILE A 3 -1.45 -15.69 1.93
CA ILE A 3 -0.29 -15.37 1.08
C ILE A 3 -0.13 -16.47 0.03
N THR A 4 -0.15 -16.10 -1.26
CA THR A 4 -0.19 -17.02 -2.40
C THR A 4 0.89 -16.68 -3.45
N TYR A 5 1.07 -17.58 -4.42
CA TYR A 5 1.85 -17.31 -5.63
C TYR A 5 1.08 -16.39 -6.56
N GLY A 6 1.80 -15.64 -7.39
CA GLY A 6 1.23 -14.61 -8.25
C GLY A 6 2.24 -14.07 -9.26
N TYR A 7 1.88 -12.96 -9.90
CA TYR A 7 2.76 -12.25 -10.81
C TYR A 7 3.99 -11.72 -10.04
N SER A 8 5.19 -12.01 -10.55
CA SER A 8 6.46 -11.54 -9.98
C SER A 8 7.21 -10.70 -11.01
N ARG A 9 7.40 -9.41 -10.73
CA ARG A 9 8.20 -8.51 -11.58
C ARG A 9 9.66 -8.94 -11.67
N ASP A 10 10.17 -9.52 -10.58
CA ASP A 10 11.55 -10.04 -10.48
C ASP A 10 11.73 -11.43 -11.12
N ARG A 11 10.70 -11.93 -11.83
CA ARG A 11 10.70 -13.24 -12.50
C ARG A 11 10.95 -14.41 -11.54
N ARG A 12 10.40 -14.32 -10.33
CA ARG A 12 10.46 -15.36 -9.28
C ARG A 12 9.07 -15.92 -8.97
N PRO A 13 8.42 -16.63 -9.92
CA PRO A 13 7.10 -17.22 -9.71
C PRO A 13 7.10 -18.34 -8.65
N ASP A 14 8.28 -18.84 -8.28
CA ASP A 14 8.50 -19.80 -7.21
C ASP A 14 8.36 -19.19 -5.81
N LEU A 15 8.28 -17.86 -5.70
CA LEU A 15 8.10 -17.16 -4.43
C LEU A 15 6.65 -16.72 -4.25
N LYS A 16 6.18 -16.79 -3.01
CA LYS A 16 4.91 -16.20 -2.61
C LYS A 16 4.98 -14.67 -2.69
N GLN A 17 3.92 -14.05 -3.17
CA GLN A 17 3.81 -12.61 -3.36
C GLN A 17 2.88 -12.00 -2.30
N PHE A 18 3.24 -10.83 -1.80
CA PHE A 18 2.44 -10.01 -0.90
C PHE A 18 2.73 -8.54 -1.16
N LEU A 19 1.77 -7.68 -0.83
CA LEU A 19 1.91 -6.23 -0.87
C LEU A 19 1.97 -5.68 0.55
N LEU A 20 2.69 -4.57 0.71
CA LEU A 20 2.77 -3.84 1.96
C LEU A 20 2.39 -2.39 1.69
N ASP A 21 1.22 -1.99 2.18
CA ASP A 21 0.81 -0.60 2.14
C ASP A 21 1.37 0.13 3.36
N LEU A 22 2.10 1.21 3.11
CA LEU A 22 2.76 2.00 4.14
C LEU A 22 2.39 3.47 4.01
N ILE A 23 2.13 4.09 5.15
CA ILE A 23 2.11 5.55 5.29
C ILE A 23 3.19 5.89 6.31
N CYS A 24 4.13 6.73 5.90
CA CYS A 24 5.20 7.20 6.75
C CYS A 24 5.06 8.69 7.07
N THR A 25 5.82 9.16 8.04
CA THR A 25 6.09 10.59 8.23
C THR A 25 6.67 11.22 6.96
N GLY A 26 6.57 12.54 6.83
CA GLY A 26 6.96 13.24 5.60
C GLY A 26 8.45 13.16 5.26
N ASP A 27 9.30 12.90 6.24
CA ASP A 27 10.73 12.58 6.08
C ASP A 27 10.99 11.11 5.67
N GLY A 28 9.96 10.26 5.76
CA GLY A 28 10.03 8.83 5.43
C GLY A 28 10.58 7.94 6.55
N ASP A 29 10.96 8.51 7.69
CA ASP A 29 11.72 7.79 8.73
C ASP A 29 10.86 6.90 9.62
N VAL A 30 9.57 7.24 9.81
CA VAL A 30 8.68 6.52 10.74
C VAL A 30 7.41 6.05 10.04
N PRO A 31 7.14 4.74 9.99
CA PRO A 31 5.85 4.22 9.52
C PRO A 31 4.75 4.50 10.54
N LEU A 32 3.72 5.22 10.11
CA LEU A 32 2.53 5.55 10.90
C LEU A 32 1.39 4.55 10.70
N TYR A 33 1.36 3.88 9.55
CA TYR A 33 0.38 2.85 9.22
C TYR A 33 1.03 1.77 8.35
N MET A 34 0.59 0.54 8.58
CA MET A 34 1.03 -0.63 7.84
C MET A 34 -0.14 -1.58 7.63
N ARG A 35 -0.30 -2.05 6.39
CA ARG A 35 -1.24 -3.11 6.03
C ARG A 35 -0.56 -4.12 5.13
N MET A 36 -0.71 -5.40 5.45
CA MET A 36 -0.30 -6.49 4.58
C MET A 36 -1.48 -6.87 3.67
N GLY A 37 -1.27 -6.80 2.35
CA GLY A 37 -2.26 -7.12 1.30
C GLY A 37 -1.83 -8.28 0.42
N ASP A 38 -2.76 -8.88 -0.33
CA ASP A 38 -2.46 -9.95 -1.28
C ASP A 38 -1.57 -9.43 -2.41
N GLY A 39 -0.55 -10.19 -2.81
CA GLY A 39 0.37 -9.80 -3.88
C GLY A 39 -0.29 -9.60 -5.26
N ASN A 40 -1.54 -10.02 -5.42
CA ASN A 40 -2.33 -9.87 -6.63
C ASN A 40 -3.36 -8.73 -6.54
N GLU A 41 -3.38 -7.98 -5.44
CA GLU A 41 -4.20 -6.77 -5.35
C GLU A 41 -3.68 -5.68 -6.30
N SER A 42 -4.60 -4.82 -6.73
CA SER A 42 -4.28 -3.67 -7.56
C SER A 42 -4.08 -2.44 -6.68
N ASP A 43 -2.86 -1.89 -6.68
CA ASP A 43 -2.49 -0.69 -5.94
C ASP A 43 -3.51 0.44 -6.15
N GLN A 44 -3.88 0.72 -7.40
CA GLN A 44 -4.85 1.77 -7.76
C GLN A 44 -6.20 1.63 -7.04
N LYS A 45 -6.65 0.40 -6.78
CA LYS A 45 -7.91 0.14 -6.06
C LYS A 45 -7.74 0.18 -4.56
N GLN A 46 -6.57 -0.20 -4.05
CA GLN A 46 -6.32 -0.34 -2.62
C GLN A 46 -5.96 0.98 -1.93
N PHE A 47 -5.18 1.84 -2.59
CA PHE A 47 -4.69 3.07 -1.97
C PHE A 47 -5.79 4.02 -1.45
N PRO A 48 -6.91 4.26 -2.17
CA PRO A 48 -7.99 5.09 -1.63
C PRO A 48 -8.61 4.51 -0.35
N LEU A 49 -8.65 3.18 -0.22
CA LEU A 49 -9.15 2.51 0.99
C LEU A 49 -8.18 2.66 2.14
N VAL A 50 -6.88 2.46 1.89
CA VAL A 50 -5.80 2.65 2.89
C VAL A 50 -5.81 4.07 3.44
N ILE A 51 -5.91 5.09 2.58
CA ILE A 51 -5.99 6.50 3.00
C ILE A 51 -7.22 6.75 3.88
N LYS A 52 -8.38 6.18 3.51
CA LYS A 52 -9.62 6.32 4.27
C LYS A 52 -9.49 5.65 5.65
N GLU A 53 -8.94 4.44 5.70
CA GLU A 53 -8.70 3.71 6.95
C GLU A 53 -7.73 4.45 7.86
N PHE A 54 -6.64 4.99 7.30
CA PHE A 54 -5.68 5.79 8.05
C PHE A 54 -6.32 7.04 8.65
N LYS A 55 -7.09 7.80 7.86
CA LYS A 55 -7.79 9.00 8.37
C LYS A 55 -8.79 8.70 9.47
N ASN A 56 -9.41 7.52 9.47
CA ASN A 56 -10.30 7.10 10.54
C ASN A 56 -9.56 6.81 11.86
N GLN A 57 -8.30 6.38 11.78
CA GLN A 57 -7.48 6.02 12.94
C GLN A 57 -6.60 7.18 13.42
N PHE A 58 -6.22 8.07 12.51
CA PHE A 58 -5.24 9.12 12.73
C PHE A 58 -5.81 10.48 12.30
N ASN A 59 -6.38 11.19 13.28
CA ASN A 59 -6.99 12.51 13.07
C ASN A 59 -5.94 13.61 13.21
N CYS A 60 -5.41 14.09 12.09
CA CYS A 60 -4.50 15.23 12.03
C CYS A 60 -4.65 15.98 10.71
N ASP A 61 -4.28 17.26 10.71
CA ASP A 61 -4.02 17.98 9.45
C ASP A 61 -2.81 17.36 8.77
N SER A 62 -3.02 16.83 7.57
CA SER A 62 -2.02 16.06 6.83
C SER A 62 -2.04 16.40 5.35
N LEU A 63 -0.83 16.50 4.77
CA LEU A 63 -0.60 16.48 3.34
C LEU A 63 -0.16 15.07 2.94
N MET A 64 -0.93 14.41 2.08
CA MET A 64 -0.58 13.10 1.57
C MET A 64 0.09 13.22 0.21
N VAL A 65 1.27 12.63 0.10
CA VAL A 65 2.03 12.51 -1.15
C VAL A 65 2.02 11.05 -1.56
N VAL A 66 1.65 10.78 -2.81
CA VAL A 66 1.55 9.43 -3.35
C VAL A 66 2.11 9.38 -4.78
N ASP A 67 2.49 8.19 -5.24
CA ASP A 67 3.03 8.00 -6.59
C ASP A 67 2.01 8.36 -7.69
N SER A 68 2.50 8.91 -8.79
CA SER A 68 1.69 9.31 -9.94
C SER A 68 0.86 8.18 -10.57
N ALA A 69 1.28 6.91 -10.42
CA ALA A 69 0.56 5.75 -10.90
C ALA A 69 -0.83 5.58 -10.26
N LEU A 70 -1.10 6.29 -9.17
CA LEU A 70 -2.41 6.34 -8.50
C LEU A 70 -3.35 7.41 -9.07
N TYR A 71 -2.85 8.31 -9.91
CA TYR A 71 -3.69 9.29 -10.58
C TYR A 71 -4.57 8.58 -11.62
N THR A 72 -5.88 8.70 -11.47
CA THR A 72 -6.87 8.25 -12.46
C THR A 72 -7.57 9.49 -12.99
N GLN A 73 -7.52 9.70 -14.31
CA GLN A 73 -8.18 10.83 -14.98
C GLN A 73 -9.70 10.66 -15.01
#